data_AF-A0AAE0UT66-F1
#
_entry.id   AF-A0AAE0UT66-F1
#
_cell.length_a   1.000
_cell.length_b   1.000
_cell.length_c   1.000
_cell.angle_alpha   90.00
_cell.angle_beta   90.00
_cell.angle_gamma   90.00
#
_symmetry.space_group_name_H-M   'P 1'
#
loop_
_entity.id
_entity.type
_entity.pdbx_description
1 polymer ?
#
loop_
_entity_poly.entity_id
_entity_poly.type
_entity_poly.pdbx_seq_one_letter_code
_entity_poly.pdbx_strand_id
1 'polypeptide(L)'
;MPSVYSNKKFQNLWREMWEGKNENEVGRCQETGVIHVKVDPKYYRPTEVDYLQGDGTKALDKLGWKPRVTFEDLVKEMVDADIELMRSNPNA
;
A
#
# COMPACT_ATOMS: atom_id res chain seq x y z
N MET A 1 9.45 -14.30 2.58
CA MET A 1 9.40 -13.86 1.17
C MET A 1 10.05 -12.49 1.08
N PRO A 2 10.91 -12.19 0.09
CA PRO A 2 11.48 -10.85 -0.03
C PRO A 2 10.42 -9.87 -0.55
N SER A 3 10.08 -8.88 0.28
CA SER A 3 9.61 -7.54 -0.08
C SER A 3 8.74 -7.44 -1.35
N VAL A 4 7.44 -7.70 -1.21
CA VAL A 4 6.41 -7.31 -2.20
C VAL A 4 6.28 -5.78 -2.29
N TYR A 5 6.92 -5.03 -1.37
CA TYR A 5 6.84 -3.58 -1.24
C TYR A 5 7.77 -2.78 -2.17
N SER A 6 8.52 -3.43 -3.06
CA SER A 6 9.43 -2.75 -3.99
C SER A 6 8.69 -2.26 -5.25
N ASN A 7 7.68 -1.41 -5.08
CA ASN A 7 7.19 -0.61 -6.20
C ASN A 7 8.02 0.67 -6.28
N LYS A 8 8.96 0.70 -7.23
CA LYS A 8 10.00 1.72 -7.43
C LYS A 8 9.50 3.18 -7.49
N LYS A 9 8.19 3.43 -7.64
CA LYS A 9 7.61 4.78 -7.71
C LYS A 9 7.22 5.40 -6.36
N PHE A 10 7.11 4.62 -5.28
CA PHE A 10 6.85 5.15 -3.93
C PHE A 10 8.09 5.77 -3.26
N GLN A 11 9.27 5.55 -3.83
CA GLN A 11 10.56 5.98 -3.28
C GLN A 11 10.72 7.50 -3.16
N ASN A 12 9.91 8.28 -3.88
CA ASN A 12 10.08 9.74 -3.93
C ASN A 12 9.41 10.47 -2.76
N LEU A 13 8.53 9.80 -2.00
CA LEU A 13 7.85 10.38 -0.84
C LEU A 13 8.33 9.77 0.48
N TRP A 14 8.76 8.50 0.46
CA TRP A 14 9.12 7.75 1.65
C TRP A 14 10.42 7.00 1.41
N ARG A 15 11.55 7.59 1.84
CA ARG A 15 12.85 6.91 1.89
C ARG A 15 12.88 5.99 3.10
N GLU A 16 12.24 4.83 3.00
CA GLU A 16 12.19 3.84 4.06
C GLU A 16 13.25 2.74 3.84
N MET A 17 13.97 2.38 4.90
CA MET A 17 14.74 1.14 5.00
C MET A 17 13.92 0.09 5.72
N TRP A 18 13.79 -1.06 5.08
CA TRP A 18 13.14 -2.23 5.64
C TRP A 18 14.18 -3.12 6.32
N GLU A 19 13.95 -3.45 7.58
CA GLU A 19 14.79 -4.34 8.38
C GLU A 19 13.93 -5.38 9.12
N GLY A 20 14.51 -6.55 9.41
CA GLY A 20 13.81 -7.64 10.07
C GLY A 20 13.09 -8.60 9.13
N LYS A 21 12.26 -9.48 9.71
CA LYS A 21 11.44 -10.48 9.01
C LYS A 21 10.18 -10.79 9.82
N ASN A 22 9.08 -11.10 9.13
CA ASN A 22 7.80 -11.50 9.72
C ASN A 22 7.32 -10.46 10.76
N GLU A 23 6.96 -10.89 11.97
CA GLU A 23 6.54 -10.02 13.07
C GLU A 23 7.60 -9.01 13.53
N ASN A 24 8.87 -9.20 13.16
CA ASN A 24 9.95 -8.28 13.50
C ASN A 24 10.30 -7.31 12.35
N GLU A 25 9.52 -7.31 11.26
CA GLU A 25 9.74 -6.41 10.13
C GLU A 25 9.30 -4.97 10.48
N VAL A 26 10.18 -4.01 10.19
CA VAL A 26 9.92 -2.58 10.40
C VAL A 26 10.37 -1.75 9.20
N GLY A 27 9.60 -0.69 8.90
CA GLY A 27 9.94 0.35 7.94
C GLY A 27 10.43 1.59 8.66
N ARG A 28 11.71 1.94 8.46
CA ARG A 28 12.38 3.07 9.10
C ARG A 28 12.76 4.15 8.11
N CYS A 29 12.40 5.39 8.42
CA CYS A 29 12.79 6.55 7.63
C CYS A 29 14.31 6.72 7.65
N GLN A 30 14.94 6.78 6.47
CA GLN A 30 16.39 6.94 6.33
C GLN A 30 16.89 8.27 6.88
N GLU A 31 16.09 9.32 6.77
CA GLU A 31 16.51 10.68 7.09
C GLU A 31 16.41 10.95 8.60
N THR A 32 15.34 10.48 9.24
CA THR A 32 15.07 10.76 10.65
C THR A 32 15.38 9.59 11.57
N GLY A 33 15.52 8.39 11.03
CA GLY A 33 15.66 7.15 11.81
C GLY A 33 14.38 6.73 12.55
N VAL A 34 13.27 7.45 12.38
CA VAL A 34 11.97 7.14 13.01
C VAL A 34 11.34 5.93 12.31
N ILE A 35 10.70 5.06 13.08
CA ILE A 35 9.96 3.92 12.54
C ILE A 35 8.56 4.39 12.15
N HIS A 36 8.24 4.34 10.86
CA HIS A 36 6.92 4.68 10.34
C HIS A 36 5.98 3.47 10.25
N VAL A 37 6.53 2.26 10.04
CA VAL A 37 5.73 1.03 9.86
C VAL A 37 6.26 -0.10 10.74
N LYS A 38 5.35 -0.85 11.38
CA LYS A 38 5.64 -2.07 12.14
C LYS A 38 4.57 -3.12 11.89
N VAL A 39 4.94 -4.38 12.02
CA VAL A 39 4.01 -5.51 11.98
C VAL A 39 3.45 -5.79 13.38
N ASP A 40 2.13 -5.92 13.49
CA ASP A 40 1.45 -6.37 14.70
C ASP A 40 0.67 -7.68 14.39
N PRO A 41 1.06 -8.82 15.00
CA PRO A 41 0.41 -10.11 14.78
C PRO A 41 -1.10 -10.12 15.03
N LYS A 42 -1.63 -9.16 15.80
CA LYS A 42 -3.08 -9.00 16.03
C LYS A 42 -3.88 -8.86 14.73
N TYR A 43 -3.27 -8.31 13.67
CA TYR A 43 -3.94 -8.11 12.39
C TYR A 43 -3.85 -9.32 11.45
N TYR A 44 -3.10 -10.37 11.80
CA TYR A 44 -3.10 -11.60 11.03
C TYR A 44 -4.43 -12.34 11.13
N ARG A 45 -4.93 -12.82 10.00
CA ARG A 45 -6.14 -13.65 9.99
C ARG A 45 -5.76 -15.13 9.98
N PRO A 46 -6.46 -16.00 10.73
CA PRO A 46 -6.19 -17.45 10.73
C PRO A 46 -6.26 -18.10 9.35
N THR A 47 -6.99 -17.48 8.43
CA THR A 47 -7.14 -17.90 7.04
C THR A 47 -6.82 -16.71 6.14
N GLU A 48 -5.56 -16.59 5.73
CA GLU A 48 -5.15 -15.63 4.71
C GLU A 48 -5.41 -16.18 3.30
N VAL A 49 -5.59 -15.27 2.35
CA VAL A 49 -5.68 -15.60 0.93
C VAL A 49 -4.39 -15.15 0.26
N ASP A 50 -3.57 -16.10 -0.17
CA ASP A 50 -2.22 -15.81 -0.67
C ASP A 50 -2.21 -15.02 -1.98
N TYR A 51 -3.20 -15.23 -2.85
CA TYR A 51 -3.23 -14.62 -4.17
C TYR A 51 -4.66 -14.41 -4.68
N LEU A 52 -4.94 -13.19 -5.15
CA LEU A 52 -6.20 -12.83 -5.78
C LEU A 52 -5.92 -12.12 -7.11
N GLN A 53 -6.43 -12.68 -8.20
CA GLN A 53 -6.37 -12.09 -9.52
C GLN A 53 -7.69 -12.31 -10.26
N GLY A 54 -8.40 -11.21 -10.54
CA GLY A 54 -9.63 -11.25 -11.31
C GLY A 54 -9.37 -11.10 -12.81
N ASP A 55 -10.08 -11.89 -13.62
CA ASP A 55 -10.15 -11.70 -15.07
C ASP A 55 -11.47 -11.00 -15.46
N GLY A 56 -11.34 -9.76 -15.93
CA GLY A 56 -12.46 -8.91 -16.35
C GLY A 56 -12.96 -9.13 -17.77
N THR A 57 -12.43 -10.10 -18.52
CA THR A 57 -12.69 -10.29 -19.96
C THR A 57 -14.20 -10.37 -20.28
N LYS A 58 -14.98 -11.10 -19.47
CA LYS A 58 -16.43 -11.22 -19.66
C LYS A 58 -17.17 -9.87 -19.57
N ALA A 59 -16.74 -8.99 -18.66
CA ALA A 59 -17.36 -7.68 -18.48
C ALA A 59 -16.98 -6.74 -19.64
N LEU A 60 -15.75 -6.83 -20.12
CA LEU A 60 -15.32 -6.13 -21.33
C LEU A 60 -16.15 -6.57 -22.54
N ASP A 61 -16.25 -7.87 -22.80
CA ASP A 61 -16.89 -8.37 -24.01
C ASP A 61 -18.40 -8.06 -24.05
N LYS A 62 -19.08 -8.17 -22.91
CA LYS A 62 -20.54 -8.02 -22.84
C LYS A 62 -20.99 -6.59 -22.58
N LEU A 63 -20.19 -5.81 -21.86
CA LEU A 63 -20.60 -4.49 -21.37
C LEU A 63 -19.70 -3.36 -21.91
N GLY A 64 -18.63 -3.69 -22.63
CA GLY A 64 -17.59 -2.71 -23.01
C GLY A 64 -16.84 -2.14 -21.80
N TRP A 65 -17.00 -2.73 -20.61
CA TRP A 65 -16.48 -2.17 -19.37
C TRP A 65 -14.98 -2.44 -19.23
N LYS A 66 -14.23 -1.39 -18.87
CA LYS A 66 -12.80 -1.47 -18.52
C LYS A 66 -12.51 -0.62 -17.29
N PRO A 67 -11.59 -1.04 -16.40
CA PRO A 67 -11.11 -0.18 -15.33
C PRO A 67 -10.43 1.06 -15.92
N ARG A 68 -10.67 2.22 -15.31
CA ARG A 68 -10.12 3.52 -15.75
C ARG A 68 -8.99 4.03 -14.86
N VAL A 69 -8.85 3.47 -13.67
CA VAL A 69 -7.89 3.90 -12.64
C VAL A 69 -6.89 2.76 -12.45
N THR A 70 -5.59 3.08 -12.52
CA THR A 70 -4.52 2.12 -12.23
C THR A 70 -4.29 2.00 -10.71
N PHE A 71 -3.51 1.00 -10.29
CA PHE A 71 -3.13 0.88 -8.88
C PHE A 71 -2.36 2.13 -8.42
N GLU A 72 -1.42 2.61 -9.23
CA GLU A 72 -0.63 3.80 -8.92
C GLU A 72 -1.48 5.06 -8.81
N ASP A 73 -2.45 5.25 -9.72
CA ASP A 73 -3.35 6.39 -9.68
C ASP A 73 -4.21 6.37 -8.41
N LEU A 74 -4.75 5.19 -8.06
CA LEU A 74 -5.58 5.02 -6.87
C LEU A 74 -4.80 5.37 -5.60
N VAL A 75 -3.58 4.83 -5.43
CA VAL A 75 -2.81 5.12 -4.22
C VAL A 75 -2.45 6.60 -4.14
N LYS A 76 -2.08 7.23 -5.27
CA LYS A 76 -1.81 8.66 -5.31
C LYS A 76 -3.03 9.47 -4.88
N GLU A 77 -4.20 9.18 -5.46
CA GLU A 77 -5.46 9.86 -5.13
C GLU A 77 -5.79 9.73 -3.64
N MET A 78 -5.64 8.54 -3.06
CA MET A 78 -5.90 8.29 -1.64
C MET A 78 -4.95 9.09 -0.73
N VAL A 79 -3.64 9.07 -1.02
CA VAL A 79 -2.64 9.78 -0.21
C VAL A 79 -2.83 11.29 -0.30
N ASP A 80 -3.05 11.82 -1.51
CA ASP A 80 -3.28 13.26 -1.70
C ASP A 80 -4.53 13.72 -0.95
N ALA A 81 -5.60 12.93 -0.97
CA ALA A 81 -6.83 13.21 -0.22
C ALA A 81 -6.62 13.17 1.30
N ASP A 82 -5.91 12.17 1.83
CA ASP A 82 -5.61 12.08 3.26
C ASP A 82 -4.69 13.21 3.74
N ILE A 83 -3.71 13.64 2.94
CA ILE A 83 -2.86 14.80 3.26
C ILE A 83 -3.71 16.06 3.38
N GLU A 84 -4.64 16.29 2.44
CA GLU A 84 -5.52 17.45 2.49
C GLU A 84 -6.46 17.39 3.69
N LEU A 85 -7.05 16.22 3.95
CA LEU A 85 -7.89 16.01 5.12
C LEU A 85 -7.13 16.32 6.41
N MET A 86 -5.93 15.76 6.59
CA MET A 86 -5.14 15.95 7.81
C MET A 86 -4.61 17.38 7.98
N ARG A 87 -4.39 18.12 6.87
CA ARG A 87 -4.09 19.57 6.93
C ARG A 87 -5.28 20.37 7.45
N SER A 88 -6.50 20.00 7.05
CA SER A 88 -7.73 20.71 7.43
C SER A 88 -8.23 20.34 8.83
N ASN A 89 -8.13 19.06 9.19
CA ASN A 89 -8.54 18.52 10.49
C ASN A 89 -7.62 17.34 10.87
N PRO A 90 -6.63 17.56 11.77
CA PRO A 90 -5.68 16.52 12.17
C PRO A 90 -6.28 15.44 13.08
N ASN A 91 -7.56 15.56 13.45
CA ASN A 91 -8.28 14.59 14.28
C ASN A 91 -9.38 13.83 13.51
N ALA A 92 -9.40 13.93 12.17
CA ALA A 92 -10.38 13.26 11.33
C ALA A 92 -10.22 11.73 11.35
#